data_AF-A0A6V8HN09-F1
#
_entry.id   AF-A0A6V8HN09-F1
#
_cell.length_a   1.000
_cell.length_b   1.000
_cell.length_c   1.000
_cell.angle_alpha   90.00
_cell.angle_beta   90.00
_cell.angle_gamma   90.00
#
_symmetry.space_group_name_H-M   'P 1'
#
loop_
_entity.id
_entity.type
_entity.pdbx_description
1 polymer ?
#
loop_
_entity_poly.entity_id
_entity_poly.type
_entity_poly.pdbx_seq_one_letter_code
_entity_poly.pdbx_strand_id
1 'polypeptide(L)'
;MDTAQDTQNLNQSQAQPPSCGDSRHLIEVRDSPGKGLGIFAKANIPRGTRILAESSLIKFNENEQPTAKTIMQAFESLSPSQQESYLELHNYACDLDKQILESQTGQTWDELPEMHQRVLGIYTANSFGSIHLLASRFNHSCLPNTTHLYNPTLDKETFHTIQDISAGEELLISYMDGSNWVKSKRQEYLQKWGFECNCPACEDTPEGRAKEEKRLVISLLSGDLEDLLNLDTEEPPEESLKLTQRLAAMQKSAGLVGRELCFSYYYAAKLCTRLGDTRMALLWAEKGLEVNRYCVGEDHPE
;
A
#
# COMPACT_ATOMS: atom_id res chain seq x y z
N MET A 1 43.39 -16.90 -53.40
CA MET A 1 42.59 -17.95 -52.74
C MET A 1 42.67 -17.62 -51.28
N ASP A 2 41.80 -16.74 -50.83
CA ASP A 2 41.93 -15.99 -49.58
C ASP A 2 40.68 -16.21 -48.73
N THR A 3 40.94 -16.61 -47.49
CA THR A 3 40.16 -16.39 -46.25
C THR A 3 38.64 -16.41 -46.33
N ALA A 4 38.05 -17.54 -45.95
CA ALA A 4 36.69 -17.64 -45.44
C ALA A 4 36.74 -18.17 -44.00
N GLN A 5 36.42 -17.31 -43.02
CA GLN A 5 35.96 -17.72 -41.70
C GLN A 5 34.79 -16.84 -41.29
N ASP A 6 33.71 -17.55 -41.00
CA ASP A 6 32.36 -17.10 -40.71
C ASP A 6 32.27 -16.12 -39.55
N THR A 7 31.71 -14.94 -39.80
CA THR A 7 31.19 -14.04 -38.78
C THR A 7 29.84 -14.54 -38.30
N GLN A 8 29.80 -15.10 -37.09
CA GLN A 8 28.56 -15.40 -36.38
C GLN A 8 27.83 -14.10 -36.01
N ASN A 9 26.62 -13.95 -36.56
CA ASN A 9 25.63 -12.95 -36.17
C ASN A 9 25.19 -13.18 -34.72
N LEU A 10 25.71 -12.38 -33.79
CA LEU A 10 25.11 -12.19 -32.47
C LEU A 10 23.90 -11.26 -32.65
N ASN A 11 22.75 -11.89 -32.85
CA ASN A 11 21.45 -11.23 -32.82
C ASN A 11 21.17 -10.79 -31.37
N GLN A 12 21.61 -9.58 -31.02
CA GLN A 12 21.17 -8.93 -29.78
C GLN A 12 19.67 -8.68 -29.93
N SER A 13 18.86 -9.52 -29.29
CA SER A 13 17.45 -9.19 -29.07
C SER A 13 17.44 -7.94 -28.22
N GLN A 14 17.18 -6.80 -28.85
CA GLN A 14 16.80 -5.59 -28.15
C GLN A 14 15.52 -5.93 -27.38
N ALA A 15 15.68 -6.17 -26.08
CA ALA A 15 14.55 -6.24 -25.17
C ALA A 15 13.79 -4.93 -25.33
N GLN A 16 12.53 -5.02 -25.77
CA GLN A 16 11.64 -3.88 -25.74
C GLN A 16 11.59 -3.36 -24.30
N PRO A 17 11.59 -2.03 -24.07
CA PRO A 17 11.37 -1.50 -22.74
C PRO A 17 10.08 -2.11 -22.18
N PRO A 18 10.04 -2.48 -20.87
CA PRO A 18 8.85 -3.06 -20.27
C PRO A 18 7.67 -2.13 -20.56
N SER A 19 6.58 -2.69 -21.09
CA SER A 19 5.43 -1.89 -21.50
C SER A 19 4.92 -1.09 -20.30
N CYS A 20 4.95 0.24 -20.41
CA CYS A 20 4.43 1.23 -19.46
C CYS A 20 2.90 1.15 -19.26
N GLY A 21 2.27 0.05 -19.64
CA GLY A 21 0.83 -0.17 -19.54
C GLY A 21 0.45 -0.65 -18.15
N ASP A 22 -0.64 -0.10 -17.63
CA ASP A 22 -1.41 -0.77 -16.59
C ASP A 22 -2.62 -1.47 -17.21
N SER A 23 -3.30 -2.27 -16.40
CA SER A 23 -4.49 -3.02 -16.80
C SER A 23 -5.78 -2.29 -16.42
N ARG A 24 -5.80 -0.95 -16.46
CA ARG A 24 -6.98 -0.16 -16.03
C ARG A 24 -8.27 -0.47 -16.81
N HIS A 25 -8.14 -1.06 -17.99
CA HIS A 25 -9.28 -1.51 -18.80
C HIS A 25 -10.05 -2.70 -18.16
N LEU A 26 -9.42 -3.41 -17.22
CA LEU A 26 -9.97 -4.52 -16.45
C LEU A 26 -10.73 -4.07 -15.20
N ILE A 27 -10.75 -2.78 -14.88
CA ILE A 27 -11.44 -2.25 -13.70
C ILE A 27 -12.53 -1.26 -14.10
N GLU A 28 -13.50 -1.08 -13.21
CA GLU A 28 -14.54 -0.06 -13.30
C GLU A 28 -14.79 0.58 -11.93
N VAL A 29 -15.26 1.82 -11.95
CA VAL A 29 -15.75 2.51 -10.75
C VAL A 29 -17.26 2.33 -10.69
N ARG A 30 -17.77 1.88 -9.54
CA ARG A 30 -19.20 1.77 -9.28
C ARG A 30 -19.50 2.02 -7.80
N ASP A 31 -20.77 2.13 -7.45
CA ASP A 31 -21.20 2.25 -6.06
C ASP A 31 -20.76 1.03 -5.24
N SER A 32 -20.19 1.29 -4.07
CA SER A 32 -19.81 0.33 -3.05
C SER A 32 -20.70 0.57 -1.81
N PRO A 33 -21.64 -0.35 -1.50
CA PRO A 33 -22.60 -0.15 -0.43
C PRO A 33 -21.95 0.22 0.91
N GLY A 34 -22.30 1.40 1.43
CA GLY A 34 -21.76 1.93 2.69
C GLY A 34 -20.36 2.51 2.63
N LYS A 35 -19.71 2.54 1.44
CA LYS A 35 -18.35 3.07 1.25
C LYS A 35 -18.26 4.15 0.15
N GLY A 36 -19.39 4.53 -0.44
CA GLY A 36 -19.42 5.50 -1.55
C GLY A 36 -19.07 4.82 -2.87
N LEU A 37 -18.01 5.25 -3.53
CA LEU A 37 -17.52 4.63 -4.76
C LEU A 37 -16.42 3.63 -4.45
N GLY A 38 -16.32 2.58 -5.27
CA GLY A 38 -15.26 1.58 -5.20
C GLY A 38 -14.75 1.20 -6.57
N ILE A 39 -13.57 0.58 -6.61
CA ILE A 39 -12.99 0.01 -7.83
C ILE A 39 -13.28 -1.48 -7.85
N PHE A 40 -13.81 -1.98 -8.96
CA PHE A 40 -14.21 -3.38 -9.12
C PHE A 40 -13.63 -3.99 -10.38
N ALA A 41 -13.38 -5.30 -10.32
CA ALA A 41 -12.86 -6.06 -11.45
C ALA A 41 -13.96 -6.32 -12.49
N LYS A 42 -13.70 -6.05 -13.76
CA LYS A 42 -14.58 -6.37 -14.90
C LYS A 42 -14.38 -7.79 -15.44
N ALA A 43 -13.24 -8.39 -15.12
CA ALA A 43 -12.83 -9.73 -15.53
C ALA A 43 -11.96 -10.34 -14.42
N ASN A 44 -11.60 -11.62 -14.56
CA ASN A 44 -10.63 -12.23 -13.66
C ASN A 44 -9.26 -11.56 -13.85
N ILE A 45 -8.61 -11.17 -12.75
CA ILE A 45 -7.30 -10.49 -12.76
C ILE A 45 -6.30 -11.37 -12.01
N PRO A 46 -5.25 -11.88 -12.67
CA PRO A 46 -4.23 -12.66 -12.01
C PRO A 46 -3.48 -11.86 -10.94
N ARG A 47 -2.97 -12.54 -9.91
CA ARG A 47 -2.03 -11.98 -8.94
C ARG A 47 -0.81 -11.36 -9.62
N GLY A 48 -0.36 -10.22 -9.11
CA GLY A 48 0.79 -9.46 -9.59
C GLY A 48 0.48 -8.53 -10.75
N THR A 49 -0.79 -8.43 -11.16
CA THR A 49 -1.17 -7.53 -12.25
C THR A 49 -1.13 -6.09 -11.77
N ARG A 50 -0.40 -5.23 -12.49
CA ARG A 50 -0.50 -3.78 -12.35
C ARG A 50 -1.84 -3.30 -12.89
N ILE A 51 -2.78 -2.99 -11.99
CA ILE A 51 -4.13 -2.58 -12.36
C ILE A 51 -4.25 -1.06 -12.55
N LEU A 52 -3.36 -0.28 -11.93
CA LEU A 52 -3.30 1.18 -12.12
C LEU A 52 -1.86 1.70 -11.98
N ALA A 53 -1.50 2.64 -12.83
CA ALA A 53 -0.36 3.53 -12.69
C ALA A 53 -0.83 4.97 -12.95
N GLU A 54 -0.94 5.78 -11.90
CA GLU A 54 -1.54 7.12 -11.95
C GLU A 54 -0.52 8.19 -11.55
N SER A 55 -0.49 9.29 -12.31
CA SER A 55 0.27 10.48 -11.93
C SER A 55 -0.55 11.30 -10.93
N SER A 56 0.12 11.89 -9.95
CA SER A 56 -0.53 12.71 -8.94
C SER A 56 -1.16 13.96 -9.55
N LEU A 57 -2.37 14.29 -9.07
CA LEU A 57 -3.02 15.57 -9.33
C LEU A 57 -2.37 16.70 -8.51
N ILE A 58 -2.07 16.42 -7.24
CA ILE A 58 -1.32 17.31 -6.34
C ILE A 58 -0.25 16.46 -5.65
N LYS A 59 1.01 16.92 -5.71
CA LYS A 59 2.16 16.29 -5.05
C LYS A 59 2.99 17.37 -4.35
N PHE A 60 3.39 17.11 -3.11
CA PHE A 60 4.29 17.96 -2.34
C PHE A 60 5.66 17.30 -2.23
N ASN A 61 6.68 18.08 -1.84
CA ASN A 61 8.00 17.54 -1.56
C ASN A 61 7.94 16.65 -0.31
N GLU A 62 8.56 15.47 -0.35
CA GLU A 62 8.53 14.50 0.76
C GLU A 62 9.09 15.06 2.08
N ASN A 63 9.96 16.08 2.01
CA ASN A 63 10.58 16.71 3.16
C ASN A 63 9.76 17.85 3.77
N GLU A 64 8.63 18.23 3.15
CA GLU A 64 7.83 19.38 3.56
C GLU A 64 6.43 18.92 3.97
N GLN A 65 6.05 19.19 5.21
CA GLN A 65 4.69 18.97 5.66
C GLN A 65 3.77 20.04 5.07
N PRO A 66 2.76 19.67 4.25
CA PRO A 66 1.88 20.63 3.61
C PRO A 66 1.02 21.33 4.67
N THR A 67 0.96 22.65 4.56
CA THR A 67 0.09 23.50 5.38
C THR A 67 -1.26 23.73 4.69
N ALA A 68 -2.27 24.16 5.45
CA ALA A 68 -3.56 24.58 4.90
C ALA A 68 -3.40 25.58 3.73
N LYS A 69 -2.48 26.54 3.87
CA LYS A 69 -2.20 27.54 2.83
C LYS A 69 -1.63 26.92 1.56
N THR A 70 -0.64 26.03 1.68
CA THR A 70 -0.01 25.40 0.51
C THR A 70 -0.96 24.44 -0.20
N ILE A 71 -1.86 23.78 0.54
CA ILE A 71 -2.91 22.92 -0.03
C ILE A 71 -3.89 23.76 -0.85
N MET A 72 -4.37 24.88 -0.30
CA MET A 72 -5.27 25.79 -1.03
C MET A 72 -4.61 26.35 -2.29
N GLN A 73 -3.36 26.78 -2.21
CA GLN A 73 -2.61 27.28 -3.37
C GLN A 73 -2.46 26.20 -4.46
N ALA A 74 -2.16 24.96 -4.06
CA ALA A 74 -2.08 23.84 -5.00
C ALA A 74 -3.43 23.60 -5.71
N PHE A 75 -4.54 23.58 -4.96
CA PHE A 75 -5.88 23.48 -5.53
C PHE A 75 -6.22 24.64 -6.48
N GLU A 76 -5.92 25.88 -6.10
CA GLU A 76 -6.17 27.08 -6.91
C GLU A 76 -5.36 27.08 -8.22
N SER A 77 -4.20 26.42 -8.24
CA SER A 77 -3.36 26.28 -9.43
C SER A 77 -3.83 25.20 -10.42
N LEU A 78 -4.78 24.34 -10.02
CA LEU A 78 -5.37 23.35 -10.92
C LEU A 78 -6.23 24.03 -11.99
N SER A 79 -6.36 23.40 -13.16
CA SER A 79 -7.34 23.82 -14.16
C SER A 79 -8.78 23.68 -13.64
N PRO A 80 -9.77 24.41 -14.18
CA PRO A 80 -11.16 24.30 -13.75
C PRO A 80 -11.71 22.86 -13.78
N SER A 81 -11.42 22.09 -14.83
CA SER A 81 -11.85 20.68 -14.92
C SER A 81 -11.17 19.77 -13.87
N GLN A 82 -9.92 20.08 -13.50
CA GLN A 82 -9.22 19.36 -12.43
C GLN A 82 -9.78 19.71 -11.06
N GLN A 83 -10.14 20.98 -10.82
CA GLN A 83 -10.82 21.40 -9.60
C GLN A 83 -12.17 20.72 -9.46
N GLU A 84 -12.97 20.66 -10.53
CA GLU A 84 -14.24 19.91 -10.54
C GLU A 84 -14.01 18.44 -10.16
N SER A 85 -13.06 17.77 -10.81
CA SER A 85 -12.73 16.36 -10.52
C SER A 85 -12.24 16.16 -9.07
N TYR A 86 -11.45 17.09 -8.54
CA TYR A 86 -10.99 17.08 -7.15
C TYR A 86 -12.16 17.21 -6.18
N LEU A 87 -13.11 18.12 -6.45
CA LEU A 87 -14.27 18.38 -5.59
C LEU A 87 -15.28 17.23 -5.54
N GLU A 88 -15.15 16.23 -6.41
CA GLU A 88 -15.91 14.96 -6.41
C GLU A 88 -15.29 13.86 -5.53
N LEU A 89 -14.10 14.09 -4.97
CA LEU A 89 -13.48 13.16 -4.04
C LEU A 89 -14.17 13.16 -2.67
N HIS A 90 -13.89 12.14 -1.86
CA HIS A 90 -14.50 12.01 -0.54
C HIS A 90 -14.08 13.18 0.37
N ASN A 91 -15.03 13.87 0.98
CA ASN A 91 -14.76 14.99 1.87
C ASN A 91 -14.92 14.56 3.33
N TYR A 92 -13.82 14.50 4.09
CA TYR A 92 -13.85 14.19 5.51
C TYR A 92 -12.60 14.70 6.24
N ALA A 93 -12.79 15.32 7.40
CA ALA A 93 -11.72 15.68 8.31
C ALA A 93 -12.07 15.17 9.71
N CYS A 94 -11.17 14.40 10.33
CA CYS A 94 -11.34 13.97 11.70
C CYS A 94 -11.00 15.10 12.68
N ASP A 95 -11.28 14.93 13.96
CA ASP A 95 -11.06 15.99 14.95
C ASP A 95 -9.57 16.34 15.13
N LEU A 96 -8.67 15.37 14.94
CA LEU A 96 -7.24 15.63 14.93
C LEU A 96 -6.83 16.52 13.74
N ASP A 97 -7.36 16.25 12.54
CA ASP A 97 -7.09 17.07 11.35
C ASP A 97 -7.57 18.51 11.58
N LYS A 98 -8.77 18.68 12.14
CA LYS A 98 -9.32 20.00 12.48
C LYS A 98 -8.43 20.75 13.47
N GLN A 99 -7.94 20.09 14.51
CA GLN A 99 -7.04 20.69 15.50
C GLN A 99 -5.68 21.09 14.88
N ILE A 100 -5.12 20.24 14.01
CA ILE A 100 -3.88 20.58 13.29
C ILE A 100 -4.11 21.80 12.42
N LEU A 101 -5.21 21.86 11.68
CA LEU A 101 -5.54 22.99 10.81
C LEU A 101 -5.77 24.28 11.61
N GLU A 102 -6.48 24.22 12.73
CA GLU A 102 -6.66 25.36 13.63
C GLU A 102 -5.32 25.89 14.15
N SER A 103 -4.39 25.00 14.51
CA SER A 103 -3.05 25.42 14.93
C SER A 103 -2.25 26.11 13.83
N GLN A 104 -2.52 25.79 12.56
CA GLN A 104 -1.84 26.38 11.39
C GLN A 104 -2.47 27.69 10.95
N THR A 105 -3.80 27.81 11.00
CA THR A 105 -4.54 28.98 10.48
C THR A 105 -4.86 30.00 11.56
N GLY A 106 -4.90 29.60 12.83
CA GLY A 106 -5.43 30.39 13.93
C GLY A 106 -6.95 30.54 13.91
N GLN A 107 -7.65 29.76 13.08
CA GLN A 107 -9.11 29.77 12.95
C GLN A 107 -9.66 28.38 13.19
N THR A 108 -10.76 28.29 13.94
CA THR A 108 -11.48 27.02 14.12
C THR A 108 -12.04 26.53 12.79
N TRP A 109 -12.31 25.22 12.68
CA TRP A 109 -12.83 24.62 11.46
C TRP A 109 -14.10 25.30 10.94
N ASP A 110 -15.03 25.64 11.83
CA ASP A 110 -16.32 26.26 11.50
C ASP A 110 -16.19 27.74 11.07
N GLU A 111 -15.08 28.40 11.40
CA GLU A 111 -14.79 29.78 10.97
C GLU A 111 -14.18 29.85 9.56
N LEU A 112 -13.67 28.73 9.03
CA LEU A 112 -13.10 28.68 7.69
C LEU A 112 -14.20 28.83 6.63
N PRO A 113 -13.92 29.48 5.49
CA PRO A 113 -14.85 29.52 4.35
C PRO A 113 -15.24 28.10 3.92
N GLU A 114 -16.48 27.90 3.47
CA GLU A 114 -17.00 26.58 3.07
C GLU A 114 -16.13 25.88 2.02
N MET A 115 -15.63 26.65 1.03
CA MET A 115 -14.70 26.13 0.02
C MET A 115 -13.39 25.64 0.64
N HIS A 116 -12.86 26.33 1.65
CA HIS A 116 -11.62 25.93 2.33
C HIS A 116 -11.83 24.66 3.14
N GLN A 117 -12.93 24.57 3.89
CA GLN A 117 -13.31 23.34 4.61
C GLN A 117 -13.40 22.16 3.64
N ARG A 118 -14.06 22.35 2.50
CA ARG A 118 -14.22 21.30 1.48
C ARG A 118 -12.89 20.87 0.87
N VAL A 119 -12.04 21.81 0.46
CA VAL A 119 -10.74 21.48 -0.14
C VAL A 119 -9.84 20.78 0.87
N LEU A 120 -9.74 21.31 2.10
CA LEU A 120 -8.90 20.72 3.13
C LEU A 120 -9.41 19.35 3.57
N GLY A 121 -10.73 19.19 3.72
CA GLY A 121 -11.34 17.91 4.08
C GLY A 121 -11.21 16.84 2.99
N ILE A 122 -11.20 17.24 1.71
CA ILE A 122 -10.87 16.32 0.63
C ILE A 122 -9.38 15.93 0.69
N TYR A 123 -8.49 16.90 0.93
CA TYR A 123 -7.07 16.61 1.03
C TYR A 123 -6.77 15.60 2.16
N THR A 124 -7.30 15.83 3.36
CA THR A 124 -7.05 14.97 4.55
C THR A 124 -7.54 13.54 4.36
N ALA A 125 -8.69 13.36 3.69
CA ALA A 125 -9.27 12.04 3.46
C ALA A 125 -8.61 11.23 2.33
N ASN A 126 -7.97 11.90 1.36
CA ASN A 126 -7.53 11.27 0.12
C ASN A 126 -6.01 11.32 -0.10
N SER A 127 -5.26 12.03 0.75
CA SER A 127 -3.81 12.17 0.61
C SER A 127 -3.08 10.97 1.19
N PHE A 128 -2.42 10.21 0.31
CA PHE A 128 -1.42 9.18 0.65
C PHE A 128 -0.01 9.73 0.36
N GLY A 129 0.27 10.95 0.83
CA GLY A 129 1.44 11.75 0.43
C GLY A 129 1.24 12.55 -0.86
N SER A 130 0.23 12.20 -1.65
CA SER A 130 -0.23 12.94 -2.84
C SER A 130 -1.70 12.63 -3.13
N ILE A 131 -2.34 13.47 -3.95
CA ILE A 131 -3.73 13.32 -4.39
C ILE A 131 -3.78 12.72 -5.78
N HIS A 132 -4.67 11.75 -5.96
CA HIS A 132 -4.92 11.05 -7.20
C HIS A 132 -6.43 10.96 -7.43
N LEU A 133 -6.91 10.87 -8.67
CA LEU A 133 -8.35 10.90 -8.92
C LEU A 133 -8.96 9.50 -8.87
N LEU A 134 -8.35 8.55 -9.60
CA LEU A 134 -8.86 7.19 -9.66
C LEU A 134 -8.41 6.40 -8.41
N ALA A 135 -7.16 6.53 -7.99
CA ALA A 135 -6.65 5.85 -6.81
C ALA A 135 -7.39 6.20 -5.51
N SER A 136 -7.94 7.41 -5.38
CA SER A 136 -8.80 7.78 -4.25
C SER A 136 -10.15 7.04 -4.21
N ARG A 137 -10.45 6.19 -5.20
CA ARG A 137 -11.62 5.31 -5.21
C ARG A 137 -11.34 3.89 -4.69
N PHE A 138 -10.09 3.54 -4.36
CA PHE A 138 -9.82 2.26 -3.68
C PHE A 138 -10.32 2.32 -2.24
N ASN A 139 -11.20 1.40 -1.87
CA ASN A 139 -11.68 1.27 -0.50
C ASN A 139 -10.72 0.47 0.39
N HIS A 140 -10.91 0.62 1.70
CA HIS A 140 -10.13 -0.08 2.71
C HIS A 140 -10.55 -1.54 2.92
N SER A 141 -9.57 -2.41 3.19
CA SER A 141 -9.75 -3.68 3.90
C SER A 141 -8.55 -3.99 4.79
N CYS A 142 -8.78 -4.52 5.99
CA CYS A 142 -7.70 -5.08 6.83
C CYS A 142 -7.14 -6.40 6.29
N LEU A 143 -7.78 -6.97 5.26
CA LEU A 143 -7.28 -8.06 4.41
C LEU A 143 -7.37 -7.60 2.94
N PRO A 144 -6.45 -6.74 2.49
CA PRO A 144 -6.49 -6.20 1.14
C PRO A 144 -6.18 -7.29 0.11
N ASN A 145 -6.65 -7.07 -1.12
CA ASN A 145 -6.32 -7.89 -2.29
C ASN A 145 -5.47 -7.11 -3.31
N THR A 146 -5.24 -5.82 -3.05
CA THR A 146 -4.43 -4.90 -3.85
C THR A 146 -3.49 -4.13 -2.93
N THR A 147 -2.27 -3.87 -3.37
CA THR A 147 -1.31 -3.00 -2.69
C THR A 147 -0.93 -1.83 -3.58
N HIS A 148 -0.42 -0.76 -2.99
CA HIS A 148 0.07 0.40 -3.71
C HIS A 148 1.47 0.78 -3.26
N LEU A 149 2.25 1.29 -4.20
CA LEU A 149 3.54 1.91 -3.94
C LEU A 149 3.90 2.88 -5.07
N TYR A 150 4.48 4.01 -4.68
CA TYR A 150 5.06 4.96 -5.61
C TYR A 150 6.25 4.34 -6.34
N ASN A 151 6.18 4.28 -7.66
CA ASN A 151 7.25 3.79 -8.52
C ASN A 151 8.07 4.99 -9.03
N PRO A 152 9.31 5.19 -8.54
CA PRO A 152 10.15 6.32 -8.94
C PRO A 152 10.68 6.20 -10.37
N THR A 153 10.76 5.00 -10.94
CA THR A 153 11.12 4.79 -12.35
C THR A 153 10.06 5.36 -13.29
N LEU A 154 8.79 5.33 -12.87
CA LEU A 154 7.64 5.80 -13.65
C LEU A 154 7.12 7.18 -13.24
N ASP A 155 7.55 7.70 -12.09
CA ASP A 155 6.97 8.89 -11.41
C ASP A 155 5.44 8.78 -11.27
N LYS A 156 4.98 7.63 -10.77
CA LYS A 156 3.56 7.31 -10.63
C LYS A 156 3.29 6.47 -9.39
N GLU A 157 2.13 6.65 -8.79
CA GLU A 157 1.57 5.71 -7.84
C GLU A 157 1.11 4.46 -8.59
N THR A 158 1.55 3.28 -8.16
CA THR A 158 1.23 2.02 -8.84
C THR A 158 0.47 1.08 -7.92
N PHE A 159 -0.52 0.40 -8.48
CA PHE A 159 -1.38 -0.54 -7.75
C PHE A 159 -1.26 -1.93 -8.36
N HIS A 160 -0.96 -2.92 -7.53
CA HIS A 160 -0.80 -4.31 -7.94
C HIS A 160 -1.70 -5.25 -7.14
N THR A 161 -2.30 -6.23 -7.81
CA THR A 161 -3.07 -7.28 -7.13
C THR A 161 -2.11 -8.21 -6.38
N ILE A 162 -2.39 -8.51 -5.12
CA ILE A 162 -1.58 -9.44 -4.30
C ILE A 162 -2.21 -10.83 -4.19
N GLN A 163 -3.38 -11.00 -4.82
CA GLN A 163 -4.15 -12.23 -4.95
C GLN A 163 -4.81 -12.28 -6.32
N ASP A 164 -5.28 -13.46 -6.75
CA ASP A 164 -6.16 -13.54 -7.92
C ASP A 164 -7.51 -12.90 -7.56
N ILE A 165 -8.05 -12.10 -8.48
CA ILE A 165 -9.31 -11.37 -8.31
C ILE A 165 -10.34 -11.93 -9.27
N SER A 166 -11.53 -12.26 -8.78
CA SER A 166 -12.63 -12.70 -9.65
C SER A 166 -13.36 -11.50 -10.25
N ALA A 167 -13.96 -11.69 -11.44
CA ALA A 167 -14.84 -10.68 -12.02
C ALA A 167 -15.96 -10.28 -11.02
N GLY A 168 -16.16 -8.98 -10.84
CA GLY A 168 -17.13 -8.38 -9.93
C GLY A 168 -16.64 -8.15 -8.50
N GLU A 169 -15.46 -8.64 -8.13
CA GLU A 169 -14.86 -8.37 -6.81
C GLU A 169 -14.35 -6.93 -6.68
N GLU A 170 -14.44 -6.37 -5.48
CA GLU A 170 -13.89 -5.05 -5.15
C GLU A 170 -12.37 -5.14 -4.97
N LEU A 171 -11.62 -4.22 -5.58
CA LEU A 171 -10.20 -4.06 -5.32
C LEU A 171 -10.02 -3.16 -4.10
N LEU A 172 -9.36 -3.70 -3.09
CA LEU A 172 -9.25 -3.13 -1.75
C LEU A 172 -7.78 -3.00 -1.34
N ILE A 173 -7.41 -1.84 -0.80
CA ILE A 173 -6.09 -1.55 -0.25
C ILE A 173 -6.13 -1.45 1.27
N SER A 174 -4.97 -1.46 1.92
CA SER A 174 -4.86 -1.03 3.32
C SER A 174 -4.65 0.48 3.36
N TYR A 175 -5.35 1.17 4.26
CA TYR A 175 -5.11 2.58 4.58
C TYR A 175 -4.16 2.73 5.78
N MET A 176 -3.81 1.61 6.41
CA MET A 176 -2.99 1.57 7.61
C MET A 176 -1.53 1.38 7.24
N ASP A 177 -0.65 2.06 7.97
CA ASP A 177 0.81 1.91 7.88
C ASP A 177 1.31 0.57 8.46
N GLY A 178 0.53 -0.06 9.34
CA GLY A 178 0.89 -1.31 9.98
C GLY A 178 -0.17 -2.37 9.79
N SER A 179 0.12 -3.40 9.00
CA SER A 179 -0.87 -4.46 8.82
C SER A 179 -0.99 -5.34 10.07
N ASN A 180 0.05 -5.51 10.89
CA ASN A 180 0.15 -6.49 11.99
C ASN A 180 -0.70 -6.19 13.25
N TRP A 181 -1.46 -5.10 13.28
CA TRP A 181 -2.19 -4.65 14.47
C TRP A 181 -3.45 -5.48 14.77
N VAL A 182 -3.86 -5.47 16.03
CA VAL A 182 -5.13 -6.01 16.54
C VAL A 182 -6.33 -5.11 16.19
N LYS A 183 -7.55 -5.66 16.22
CA LYS A 183 -8.78 -5.00 15.77
C LYS A 183 -9.00 -3.65 16.42
N SER A 184 -8.81 -3.52 17.73
CA SER A 184 -8.99 -2.25 18.44
C SER A 184 -8.12 -1.14 17.86
N LYS A 185 -6.82 -1.40 17.70
CA LYS A 185 -5.86 -0.46 17.11
C LYS A 185 -6.15 -0.16 15.63
N ARG A 186 -6.57 -1.17 14.85
CA ARG A 186 -6.99 -0.97 13.45
C ARG A 186 -8.20 -0.04 13.36
N GLN A 187 -9.23 -0.26 14.19
CA GLN A 187 -10.44 0.57 14.19
C GLN A 187 -10.14 2.00 14.64
N GLU A 188 -9.34 2.17 15.70
CA GLU A 188 -8.90 3.47 16.19
C GLU A 188 -8.16 4.25 15.10
N TYR A 189 -7.19 3.63 14.43
CA TYR A 189 -6.44 4.27 13.35
C TYR A 189 -7.33 4.67 12.17
N LEU A 190 -8.33 3.85 11.84
CA LEU A 190 -9.24 4.11 10.71
C LEU A 190 -10.26 5.22 10.97
N GLN A 191 -10.41 5.71 12.21
CA GLN A 191 -11.27 6.86 12.51
C GLN A 191 -10.90 8.12 11.72
N LYS A 192 -9.64 8.22 11.26
CA LYS A 192 -9.17 9.27 10.35
C LYS A 192 -10.01 9.39 9.07
N TRP A 193 -10.64 8.29 8.62
CA TRP A 193 -11.49 8.26 7.42
C TRP A 193 -12.99 8.23 7.73
N GLY A 194 -13.39 8.34 9.01
CA GLY A 194 -14.80 8.51 9.36
C GLY A 194 -15.69 7.29 9.17
N PHE A 195 -15.13 6.07 9.14
CA PHE A 195 -15.89 4.83 9.03
C PHE A 195 -15.45 3.78 10.05
N GLU A 196 -16.35 2.84 10.36
CA GLU A 196 -16.02 1.61 11.11
C GLU A 196 -15.77 0.46 10.13
N CYS A 197 -14.61 -0.20 10.23
CA CYS A 197 -14.27 -1.28 9.32
C CYS A 197 -15.05 -2.55 9.64
N ASN A 198 -15.78 -3.06 8.64
CA ASN A 198 -16.56 -4.30 8.73
C ASN A 198 -16.04 -5.38 7.77
N CYS A 199 -14.77 -5.31 7.36
CA CYS A 199 -14.18 -6.31 6.47
C CYS A 199 -14.15 -7.72 7.12
N PRO A 200 -13.86 -8.79 6.35
CA PRO A 200 -13.82 -10.15 6.87
C PRO A 200 -12.81 -10.43 8.01
N ALA A 201 -11.94 -9.49 8.38
CA ALA A 201 -11.06 -9.58 9.55
C ALA A 201 -11.55 -8.75 10.75
N CYS A 202 -12.58 -7.93 10.57
CA CYS A 202 -13.15 -7.07 11.61
C CYS A 202 -14.59 -7.44 11.96
N GLU A 203 -15.29 -8.19 11.11
CA GLU A 203 -16.61 -8.73 11.43
C GLU A 203 -16.60 -9.64 12.67
N ASP A 204 -17.71 -9.66 13.41
CA ASP A 204 -17.88 -10.51 14.60
C ASP A 204 -18.53 -11.86 14.24
N THR A 205 -18.00 -12.51 13.21
CA THR A 205 -18.35 -13.87 12.79
C THR A 205 -17.35 -14.87 13.41
N PRO A 206 -17.66 -16.19 13.44
CA PRO A 206 -16.67 -17.20 13.80
C PRO A 206 -15.36 -17.08 13.01
N GLU A 207 -15.46 -16.81 11.70
CA GLU A 207 -14.33 -16.64 10.80
C GLU A 207 -13.52 -15.37 11.11
N GLY A 208 -14.22 -14.25 11.38
CA GLY A 208 -13.62 -12.98 11.78
C GLY A 208 -12.89 -13.09 13.11
N ARG A 209 -13.49 -13.73 14.11
CA ARG A 209 -12.84 -13.99 15.41
C ARG A 209 -11.60 -14.88 15.28
N ALA A 210 -11.68 -15.95 14.49
CA ALA A 210 -10.52 -16.81 14.24
C ALA A 210 -9.38 -16.08 13.51
N LYS A 211 -9.70 -15.14 12.60
CA LYS A 211 -8.69 -14.26 12.00
C LYS A 211 -8.10 -13.31 13.03
N GLU A 212 -8.90 -12.74 13.91
CA GLU A 212 -8.43 -11.84 14.96
C GLU A 212 -7.54 -12.56 15.99
N GLU A 213 -7.83 -13.81 16.33
CA GLU A 213 -6.92 -14.65 17.14
C GLU A 213 -5.53 -14.78 16.51
N LYS A 214 -5.46 -14.98 15.19
CA LYS A 214 -4.19 -14.97 14.47
C LYS A 214 -3.52 -13.58 14.51
N ARG A 215 -4.30 -12.50 14.40
CA ARG A 215 -3.80 -11.12 14.50
C ARG A 215 -3.20 -10.82 15.86
N LEU A 216 -3.77 -11.34 16.95
CA LEU A 216 -3.19 -11.22 18.29
C LEU A 216 -1.78 -11.84 18.35
N VAL A 217 -1.63 -13.06 17.84
CA VAL A 217 -0.32 -13.73 17.80
C VAL A 217 0.66 -12.96 16.92
N ILE A 218 0.23 -12.47 15.76
CA ILE A 218 1.07 -11.67 14.85
C ILE A 218 1.53 -10.38 15.55
N SER A 219 0.63 -9.68 16.24
CA SER A 219 0.96 -8.45 16.94
C SER A 219 1.96 -8.67 18.08
N LEU A 220 1.84 -9.77 18.82
CA LEU A 220 2.80 -10.14 19.88
C LEU A 220 4.18 -10.45 19.28
N LEU A 221 4.24 -11.31 18.24
CA LEU A 221 5.50 -11.67 17.59
C LEU A 221 6.19 -10.47 16.93
N SER A 222 5.41 -9.53 16.38
CA SER A 222 5.93 -8.28 15.80
C SER A 222 6.54 -7.38 16.89
N GLY A 223 5.84 -7.23 18.02
CA GLY A 223 6.33 -6.45 19.16
C GLY A 223 7.60 -7.05 19.76
N ASP A 224 7.60 -8.37 20.02
CA ASP A 224 8.79 -9.08 20.49
C ASP A 224 9.97 -8.83 19.53
N LEU A 225 9.74 -8.88 18.21
CA LEU A 225 10.79 -8.68 17.23
C LEU A 225 11.33 -7.24 17.19
N GLU A 226 10.44 -6.26 17.30
CA GLU A 226 10.81 -4.83 17.41
C GLU A 226 11.67 -4.58 18.66
N ASP A 227 11.30 -5.18 19.80
CA ASP A 227 12.07 -5.09 21.03
C ASP A 227 13.48 -5.68 20.84
N LEU A 228 13.60 -6.86 20.21
CA LEU A 228 14.92 -7.45 19.92
C LEU A 228 15.78 -6.58 18.99
N LEU A 229 15.16 -5.85 18.06
CA LEU A 229 15.87 -4.98 17.11
C LEU A 229 16.34 -3.67 17.75
N ASN A 230 15.57 -3.14 18.70
CA ASN A 230 15.81 -1.82 19.31
C ASN A 230 16.83 -1.85 20.45
N LEU A 231 17.08 -3.00 21.07
CA LEU A 231 17.93 -3.10 22.26
C LEU A 231 19.43 -2.94 21.99
N ASP A 232 19.87 -2.72 20.74
CA ASP A 232 21.28 -2.63 20.32
C ASP A 232 22.14 -3.81 20.86
N THR A 233 21.45 -4.92 21.16
CA THR A 233 22.02 -6.15 21.68
C THR A 233 22.47 -6.99 20.49
N GLU A 234 23.71 -7.48 20.52
CA GLU A 234 24.14 -8.58 19.63
C GLU A 234 23.39 -9.85 20.02
N GLU A 235 22.11 -9.90 19.71
CA GLU A 235 21.25 -11.04 20.04
C GLU A 235 21.62 -12.27 19.21
N PRO A 236 21.41 -13.48 19.76
CA PRO A 236 21.65 -14.73 19.06
C PRO A 236 20.73 -14.82 17.83
N PRO A 237 21.29 -14.84 16.61
CA PRO A 237 20.49 -14.84 15.39
C PRO A 237 19.54 -16.05 15.28
N GLU A 238 19.74 -17.11 16.07
CA GLU A 238 18.85 -18.28 16.16
C GLU A 238 17.47 -17.95 16.75
N GLU A 239 17.40 -17.13 17.80
CA GLU A 239 16.13 -16.79 18.47
C GLU A 239 15.31 -15.84 17.60
N SER A 240 15.95 -14.79 17.09
CA SER A 240 15.32 -13.87 16.12
C SER A 240 14.85 -14.63 14.87
N LEU A 241 15.60 -15.65 14.42
CA LEU A 241 15.19 -16.43 13.25
C LEU A 241 13.93 -17.25 13.54
N LYS A 242 13.85 -17.92 14.69
CA LYS A 242 12.64 -18.66 15.09
C LYS A 242 11.43 -17.73 15.17
N LEU A 243 11.59 -16.56 15.77
CA LEU A 243 10.53 -15.57 15.91
C LEU A 243 10.04 -15.09 14.53
N THR A 244 10.98 -14.71 13.66
CA THR A 244 10.69 -14.24 12.30
C THR A 244 10.01 -15.30 11.46
N GLN A 245 10.46 -16.55 11.54
CA GLN A 245 9.84 -17.68 10.83
C GLN A 245 8.40 -17.91 11.29
N ARG A 246 8.16 -17.82 12.60
CA ARG A 246 6.82 -17.95 13.18
C ARG A 246 5.92 -16.78 12.75
N LEU A 247 6.44 -15.54 12.76
CA LEU A 247 5.72 -14.36 12.30
C LEU A 247 5.30 -14.51 10.83
N ALA A 248 6.22 -14.86 9.95
CA ALA A 248 5.94 -15.03 8.52
C ALA A 248 4.93 -16.17 8.26
N ALA A 249 5.02 -17.28 9.01
CA ALA A 249 4.06 -18.37 8.92
C ALA A 249 2.65 -17.92 9.36
N MET A 250 2.56 -17.17 10.46
CA MET A 250 1.30 -16.65 10.96
C MET A 250 0.68 -15.64 9.99
N GLN A 251 1.47 -14.70 9.47
CA GLN A 251 1.03 -13.74 8.45
C GLN A 251 0.44 -14.43 7.23
N LYS A 252 1.16 -15.39 6.65
CA LYS A 252 0.68 -16.18 5.51
C LYS A 252 -0.62 -16.92 5.83
N SER A 253 -0.70 -17.56 7.00
CA SER A 253 -1.90 -18.28 7.43
C SER A 253 -3.12 -17.38 7.70
N ALA A 254 -2.88 -16.09 7.94
CA ALA A 254 -3.90 -15.06 8.14
C ALA A 254 -4.32 -14.38 6.81
N GLY A 255 -3.71 -14.75 5.69
CA GLY A 255 -3.96 -14.12 4.38
C GLY A 255 -3.21 -12.80 4.18
N LEU A 256 -2.21 -12.50 5.01
CA LEU A 256 -1.38 -11.30 4.91
C LEU A 256 -0.21 -11.56 4.01
N VAL A 257 -0.51 -11.50 2.71
CA VAL A 257 0.44 -11.83 1.65
C VAL A 257 1.03 -10.58 1.00
N GLY A 258 0.96 -9.43 1.66
CA GLY A 258 1.54 -8.17 1.16
C GLY A 258 3.00 -7.96 1.58
N ARG A 259 3.43 -6.70 1.52
CA ARG A 259 4.79 -6.24 1.83
C ARG A 259 5.32 -6.65 3.21
N GLU A 260 4.48 -6.74 4.24
CA GLU A 260 4.90 -7.20 5.57
C GLU A 260 5.46 -8.63 5.57
N LEU A 261 4.90 -9.50 4.73
CA LEU A 261 5.39 -10.86 4.56
C LEU A 261 6.73 -10.88 3.82
N CYS A 262 6.89 -9.98 2.83
CA CYS A 262 8.16 -9.77 2.13
C CYS A 262 9.27 -9.39 3.12
N PHE A 263 9.02 -8.40 3.98
CA PHE A 263 9.99 -7.96 4.98
C PHE A 263 10.35 -9.07 5.97
N SER A 264 9.37 -9.86 6.41
CA SER A 264 9.63 -11.01 7.28
C SER A 264 10.51 -12.06 6.60
N TYR A 265 10.31 -12.32 5.30
CA TYR A 265 11.18 -13.23 4.53
C TYR A 265 12.60 -12.69 4.34
N TYR A 266 12.76 -11.41 3.98
CA TYR A 266 14.09 -10.82 3.86
C TYR A 266 14.83 -10.74 5.19
N TYR A 267 14.12 -10.47 6.28
CA TYR A 267 14.71 -10.47 7.61
C TYR A 267 15.17 -11.89 8.02
N ALA A 268 14.39 -12.92 7.73
CA ALA A 268 14.81 -14.32 7.91
C ALA A 268 16.05 -14.66 7.06
N ALA A 269 16.11 -14.17 5.81
CA ALA A 269 17.28 -14.35 4.95
C ALA A 269 18.55 -13.71 5.55
N LYS A 270 18.43 -12.48 6.07
CA LYS A 270 19.53 -11.77 6.75
C LYS A 270 20.04 -12.55 7.96
N LEU A 271 19.15 -13.11 8.77
CA LEU A 271 19.51 -13.92 9.94
C LEU A 271 20.19 -15.23 9.55
N CYS A 272 19.69 -15.94 8.53
CA CYS A 272 20.36 -17.14 8.01
C CYS A 272 21.78 -16.83 7.49
N THR A 273 21.98 -15.68 6.85
CA THR A 273 23.33 -15.22 6.44
C THR A 273 24.24 -15.02 7.65
N ARG A 274 23.76 -14.38 8.73
CA ARG A 274 24.53 -14.22 9.98
C ARG A 274 24.91 -15.56 10.62
N LEU A 275 24.05 -16.57 10.47
CA LEU A 275 24.27 -17.95 10.96
C LEU A 275 25.18 -18.79 10.05
N GLY A 276 25.57 -18.28 8.88
CA GLY A 276 26.34 -19.05 7.89
C GLY A 276 25.53 -20.09 7.12
N ASP A 277 24.20 -20.12 7.24
CA ASP A 277 23.32 -21.01 6.48
C ASP A 277 22.92 -20.34 5.15
N THR A 278 23.87 -20.35 4.21
CA THR A 278 23.68 -19.74 2.88
C THR A 278 22.52 -20.35 2.10
N ARG A 279 22.27 -21.65 2.27
CA ARG A 279 21.18 -22.34 1.57
C ARG A 279 19.83 -21.80 2.03
N MET A 280 19.62 -21.70 3.34
CA MET A 280 18.37 -21.17 3.87
C MET A 280 18.23 -19.67 3.61
N ALA A 281 19.33 -18.91 3.65
CA ALA A 281 19.33 -17.50 3.29
C ALA A 281 18.78 -17.26 1.87
N LEU A 282 19.27 -18.02 0.89
CA LEU A 282 18.79 -17.94 -0.49
C LEU A 282 17.30 -18.32 -0.61
N LEU A 283 16.86 -19.40 0.02
CA LEU A 283 15.46 -19.82 -0.01
C LEU A 283 14.51 -18.77 0.58
N TRP A 284 14.91 -18.08 1.65
CA TRP A 284 14.12 -16.99 2.22
C TRP A 284 14.15 -15.75 1.33
N ALA A 285 15.29 -15.42 0.73
CA ALA A 285 15.41 -14.32 -0.21
C ALA A 285 14.54 -14.53 -1.46
N GLU A 286 14.50 -15.74 -2.01
CA GLU A 286 13.65 -16.09 -3.15
C GLU A 286 12.16 -15.92 -2.84
N LYS A 287 11.72 -16.31 -1.63
CA LYS A 287 10.35 -16.08 -1.18
C LYS A 287 10.04 -14.59 -1.03
N GLY A 288 10.96 -13.81 -0.45
CA GLY A 288 10.80 -12.36 -0.34
C GLY A 288 10.69 -11.72 -1.73
N LEU A 289 11.54 -12.15 -2.68
CA LEU A 289 11.54 -11.68 -4.05
C LEU A 289 10.23 -12.03 -4.77
N GLU A 290 9.67 -13.22 -4.57
CA GLU A 290 8.34 -13.57 -5.11
C GLU A 290 7.28 -12.58 -4.61
N VAL A 291 7.24 -12.32 -3.30
CA VAL A 291 6.30 -11.37 -2.69
C VAL A 291 6.49 -9.97 -3.25
N ASN A 292 7.74 -9.50 -3.32
CA ASN A 292 8.04 -8.18 -3.83
C ASN A 292 7.55 -8.01 -5.28
N ARG A 293 7.90 -8.97 -6.16
CA ARG A 293 7.54 -8.91 -7.59
C ARG A 293 6.05 -8.73 -7.83
N TYR A 294 5.17 -9.44 -7.12
CA TYR A 294 3.74 -9.24 -7.29
C TYR A 294 3.19 -8.01 -6.55
N CYS A 295 3.91 -7.46 -5.57
CA CYS A 295 3.50 -6.25 -4.87
C CYS A 295 3.84 -4.96 -5.65
N VAL A 296 4.97 -4.93 -6.36
CA VAL A 296 5.48 -3.69 -6.98
C VAL A 296 5.82 -3.79 -8.48
N GLY A 297 5.87 -5.00 -9.03
CA GLY A 297 6.31 -5.26 -10.41
C GLY A 297 7.83 -5.40 -10.55
N GLU A 298 8.31 -5.71 -11.76
CA GLU A 298 9.74 -5.97 -12.03
C GLU A 298 10.55 -4.71 -12.36
N ASP A 299 9.87 -3.62 -12.71
CA ASP A 299 10.43 -2.32 -13.04
C ASP A 299 10.52 -1.37 -11.84
N HIS A 300 10.06 -1.81 -10.67
CA HIS A 300 10.30 -1.11 -9.41
C HIS A 300 11.76 -1.31 -8.96
N PRO A 301 12.45 -0.28 -8.44
CA PRO A 301 13.86 -0.39 -8.07
C PRO A 301 14.16 -1.18 -6.78
N GLU A 302 13.14 -1.42 -5.94
CA GLU A 302 13.23 -2.26 -4.73
C GLU A 302 13.03 -3.75 -5.03
#